data_AF-A0A7R7T6F7-F1
#
_entry.id   AF-A0A7R7T6F7-F1
#
_cell.length_a   1.000
_cell.length_b   1.000
_cell.length_c   1.000
_cell.angle_alpha   90.00
_cell.angle_beta   90.00
_cell.angle_gamma   90.00
#
_symmetry.space_group_name_H-M   'P 1'
#
loop_
_entity.id
_entity.type
_entity.pdbx_description
1 polymer ?
#
loop_
_entity_poly.entity_id
_entity_poly.type
_entity_poly.pdbx_seq_one_letter_code
_entity_poly.pdbx_strand_id
1 'polypeptide(L)'
;MTVDLIKQAWLGSWVSIAPELRPSALKNADGTLKPFYLTREFNTLPDDRFELTVVNLHDPYGRIPLARIYIRGHTLWRGEHPIAAGAQKVDFVADEAYEVTPLAQGFADLLNQVAAQDYAKWEVGQTQSIFGKNFAPFGLVAGKNFQEYDLVYLAHDLLFWGARNIDGRGFDTEENRPTNLQIPLVRN
;
A
#
# COMPACT_ATOMS: atom_id res chain seq x y z
N MET A 1 -3.12 -25.26 -3.50
CA MET A 1 -1.67 -25.09 -3.71
C MET A 1 -0.99 -25.02 -2.36
N THR A 2 0.22 -25.56 -2.21
CA THR A 2 1.01 -25.37 -0.98
C THR A 2 1.55 -23.94 -0.91
N VAL A 3 1.89 -23.46 0.28
CA VAL A 3 2.48 -22.11 0.44
C VAL A 3 3.78 -21.95 -0.36
N ASP A 4 4.61 -22.99 -0.48
CA ASP A 4 5.85 -22.93 -1.26
C ASP A 4 5.60 -22.75 -2.76
N LEU A 5 4.57 -23.40 -3.30
CA LEU A 5 4.16 -23.20 -4.70
C LEU A 5 3.59 -21.80 -4.92
N ILE A 6 2.85 -21.27 -3.94
CA ILE A 6 2.35 -19.88 -4.00
C ILE A 6 3.53 -18.91 -3.97
N LYS A 7 4.49 -19.09 -3.05
CA LYS A 7 5.73 -18.29 -2.98
C LYS A 7 6.47 -18.28 -4.32
N GLN A 8 6.65 -19.45 -4.94
CA GLN A 8 7.30 -19.56 -6.25
C GLN A 8 6.53 -18.85 -7.36
N ALA A 9 5.21 -19.04 -7.44
CA ALA A 9 4.35 -18.42 -8.45
C ALA A 9 4.21 -16.91 -8.26
N TRP A 10 4.38 -16.43 -7.03
CA TRP A 10 4.33 -15.02 -6.68
C TRP A 10 5.54 -14.25 -7.21
N LEU A 11 6.74 -14.83 -7.22
CA LEU A 11 7.97 -14.12 -7.62
C LEU A 11 7.85 -13.39 -8.97
N GLY A 12 8.33 -12.14 -9.01
CA GLY A 12 8.31 -11.28 -10.19
C GLY A 12 7.58 -9.95 -9.97
N SER A 13 7.29 -9.30 -11.09
CA SER A 13 6.67 -7.96 -11.12
C SER A 13 5.17 -8.05 -11.38
N TRP A 14 4.41 -7.30 -10.60
CA TRP A 14 2.94 -7.24 -10.66
C TRP A 14 2.48 -5.78 -10.69
N VAL A 15 1.61 -5.43 -11.62
CA VAL A 15 1.18 -4.05 -11.84
C VAL A 15 -0.35 -3.94 -11.84
N SER A 16 -0.87 -2.79 -11.40
CA SER A 16 -2.30 -2.52 -11.46
C SER A 16 -2.79 -2.50 -12.90
N ILE A 17 -3.93 -3.15 -13.15
CA ILE A 17 -4.61 -3.11 -14.46
C ILE A 17 -5.37 -1.80 -14.71
N ALA A 18 -5.75 -1.12 -13.63
CA ALA A 18 -6.51 0.13 -13.62
C ALA A 18 -6.33 0.83 -12.26
N PRO A 19 -6.68 2.12 -12.14
CA PRO A 19 -6.77 2.79 -10.86
C PRO A 19 -7.70 2.04 -9.88
N GLU A 20 -7.21 1.82 -8.67
CA GLU A 20 -7.95 1.25 -7.56
C GLU A 20 -8.74 2.34 -6.84
N LEU A 21 -9.93 2.00 -6.36
CA LEU A 21 -10.71 2.83 -5.44
C LEU A 21 -10.62 2.23 -4.04
N ARG A 22 -10.31 3.06 -3.06
CA ARG A 22 -10.32 2.74 -1.63
C ARG A 22 -11.10 3.80 -0.86
N PRO A 23 -11.90 3.44 0.14
CA PRO A 23 -12.40 4.40 1.11
C PRO A 23 -11.26 4.97 1.96
N SER A 24 -11.27 6.28 2.17
CA SER A 24 -10.38 6.96 3.10
C SER A 24 -10.87 6.81 4.55
N ALA A 25 -9.95 6.66 5.49
CA ALA A 25 -10.25 6.76 6.93
C ALA A 25 -10.68 8.19 7.33
N LEU A 26 -10.15 9.20 6.62
CA LEU A 26 -10.60 10.59 6.75
C LEU A 26 -11.92 10.77 5.99
N LYS A 27 -12.93 11.27 6.69
CA LYS A 27 -14.26 11.58 6.16
C LYS A 27 -14.36 13.04 5.74
N ASN A 28 -15.31 13.34 4.87
CA ASN A 28 -15.72 14.71 4.58
C ASN A 28 -16.37 15.35 5.83
N ALA A 29 -16.50 16.68 5.83
CA ALA A 29 -17.09 17.41 6.95
C ALA A 29 -18.55 17.00 7.23
N ASP A 30 -19.28 16.52 6.22
CA ASP A 30 -20.64 15.98 6.33
C ASP A 30 -20.68 14.50 6.77
N GLY A 31 -19.52 13.91 7.08
CA GLY A 31 -19.39 12.53 7.51
C GLY A 31 -19.37 11.49 6.38
N THR A 32 -19.50 11.90 5.12
CA THR A 32 -19.41 10.97 3.98
C THR A 32 -17.97 10.49 3.75
N LEU A 33 -17.81 9.28 3.21
CA LEU A 33 -16.50 8.72 2.90
C LEU A 33 -15.88 9.44 1.70
N LYS A 34 -14.60 9.78 1.82
CA LYS A 34 -13.83 10.33 0.73
C LYS A 34 -13.20 9.18 -0.08
N PRO A 35 -13.30 9.19 -1.42
CA PRO A 35 -12.59 8.21 -2.23
C PRO A 35 -11.09 8.50 -2.23
N PHE A 36 -10.30 7.43 -2.28
CA PHE A 36 -8.85 7.45 -2.43
C PHE A 36 -8.50 6.57 -3.62
N TYR A 37 -7.78 7.13 -4.60
CA TYR A 37 -7.42 6.44 -5.82
C TYR A 37 -5.93 6.15 -5.87
N LEU A 38 -5.54 4.98 -6.37
CA LEU A 38 -4.12 4.64 -6.51
C LEU A 38 -3.85 3.62 -7.61
N THR A 39 -2.59 3.50 -7.98
CA THR A 39 -2.05 2.34 -8.72
C THR A 39 -0.87 1.76 -7.95
N ARG A 40 -0.55 0.50 -8.20
CA ARG A 40 0.53 -0.24 -7.58
C ARG A 40 1.44 -0.87 -8.64
N GLU A 41 2.73 -0.83 -8.36
CA GLU A 41 3.73 -1.72 -8.95
C GLU A 41 4.39 -2.46 -7.80
N PHE A 42 4.35 -3.79 -7.87
CA PHE A 42 4.71 -4.66 -6.78
C PHE A 42 5.67 -5.73 -7.27
N ASN A 43 6.92 -5.64 -6.84
CA ASN A 43 7.94 -6.63 -7.14
C ASN A 43 8.14 -7.52 -5.93
N THR A 44 8.09 -8.82 -6.17
CA THR A 44 8.45 -9.81 -5.15
C THR A 44 9.71 -10.52 -5.53
N LEU A 45 10.57 -10.61 -4.53
CA LEU A 45 11.95 -11.01 -4.64
C LEU A 45 12.15 -12.29 -3.82
N PRO A 46 13.25 -13.02 -4.03
CA PRO A 46 13.64 -14.11 -3.15
C PRO A 46 13.70 -13.68 -1.68
N ASP A 47 13.67 -14.67 -0.79
CA ASP A 47 13.74 -14.48 0.68
C ASP A 47 12.59 -13.66 1.27
N ASP A 48 11.39 -13.79 0.68
CA ASP A 48 10.16 -13.09 1.06
C ASP A 48 10.26 -11.55 1.02
N ARG A 49 11.24 -11.02 0.28
CA ARG A 49 11.43 -9.57 0.12
C ARG A 49 10.47 -9.00 -0.91
N PHE A 50 10.09 -7.74 -0.71
CA PHE A 50 9.25 -7.03 -1.66
C PHE A 50 9.67 -5.57 -1.84
N GLU A 51 9.29 -5.03 -3.00
CA GLU A 51 9.32 -3.61 -3.31
C GLU A 51 7.93 -3.22 -3.82
N LEU A 52 7.35 -2.18 -3.25
CA LEU A 52 6.03 -1.66 -3.59
C LEU A 52 6.15 -0.19 -3.93
N THR A 53 5.76 0.17 -5.15
CA THR A 53 5.48 1.54 -5.53
C THR A 53 3.98 1.75 -5.55
N VAL A 54 3.49 2.72 -4.80
CA VAL A 54 2.10 3.19 -4.85
C VAL A 54 2.10 4.59 -5.42
N VAL A 55 1.29 4.84 -6.44
CA VAL A 55 1.03 6.20 -6.94
C VAL A 55 -0.38 6.59 -6.55
N ASN A 56 -0.50 7.58 -5.68
CA ASN A 56 -1.78 8.17 -5.30
C ASN A 56 -2.29 9.11 -6.39
N LEU A 57 -3.58 9.06 -6.64
CA LEU A 57 -4.24 9.75 -7.75
C LEU A 57 -5.37 10.62 -7.21
N HIS A 58 -5.64 11.74 -7.90
CA HIS A 58 -6.74 12.64 -7.53
C HIS A 58 -8.09 12.17 -8.10
N ASP A 59 -8.07 11.54 -9.27
CA ASP A 59 -9.26 11.24 -10.06
C ASP A 59 -9.38 9.73 -10.36
N PRO A 60 -10.61 9.22 -10.60
CA PRO A 60 -10.85 7.80 -10.83
C PRO A 60 -10.24 7.27 -12.14
N TYR A 61 -9.85 8.14 -13.07
CA TYR A 61 -9.22 7.75 -14.33
C TYR A 61 -7.68 7.80 -14.26
N GLY A 62 -7.12 8.13 -13.11
CA GLY A 62 -5.68 8.14 -12.85
C GLY A 62 -4.89 9.15 -13.67
N ARG A 63 -5.49 10.29 -14.03
CA ARG A 63 -4.85 11.33 -14.85
C ARG A 63 -3.95 12.25 -14.05
N ILE A 64 -4.25 12.46 -12.78
CA ILE A 64 -3.58 13.45 -11.93
C ILE A 64 -2.88 12.71 -10.78
N PRO A 65 -1.57 12.41 -10.91
CA PRO A 65 -0.78 11.84 -9.83
C PRO A 65 -0.49 12.89 -8.76
N LEU A 66 -0.61 12.49 -7.49
CA LEU A 66 -0.44 13.37 -6.33
C LEU A 66 0.87 13.10 -5.60
N ALA A 67 1.18 11.82 -5.38
CA ALA A 67 2.35 11.37 -4.66
C ALA A 67 2.75 9.98 -5.13
N ARG A 68 4.05 9.72 -5.18
CA ARG A 68 4.62 8.37 -5.24
C ARG A 68 5.08 7.99 -3.84
N ILE A 69 4.75 6.77 -3.45
CA ILE A 69 5.21 6.13 -2.22
C ILE A 69 6.01 4.92 -2.65
N TYR A 70 7.20 4.77 -2.12
CA TYR A 70 8.03 3.58 -2.32
C TYR A 70 8.28 2.90 -0.98
N ILE A 71 8.04 1.60 -0.93
CA ILE A 71 8.14 0.79 0.28
C ILE A 71 8.96 -0.45 -0.05
N ARG A 72 9.87 -0.83 0.86
CA ARG A 72 10.63 -2.07 0.78
C ARG A 72 10.66 -2.78 2.12
N GLY A 73 10.57 -4.10 2.09
CA GLY A 73 10.77 -4.92 3.27
C GLY A 73 10.44 -6.38 3.05
N HIS A 74 9.88 -7.03 4.07
CA HIS A 74 9.64 -8.47 4.09
C HIS A 74 8.17 -8.85 4.27
N THR A 75 7.80 -9.96 3.65
CA THR A 75 6.49 -10.60 3.78
C THR A 75 6.56 -11.72 4.81
N LEU A 76 5.73 -11.65 5.84
CA LEU A 76 5.58 -12.72 6.82
C LEU A 76 4.34 -13.56 6.49
N TRP A 77 4.53 -14.84 6.21
CA TRP A 77 3.43 -15.75 5.87
C TRP A 77 2.77 -16.30 7.14
N ARG A 78 1.46 -16.10 7.27
CA ARG A 78 0.69 -16.42 8.49
C ARG A 78 -0.31 -17.56 8.33
N GLY A 79 -0.19 -18.32 7.24
CA GLY A 79 -1.05 -19.45 6.92
C GLY A 79 -2.31 -19.05 6.15
N GLU A 80 -3.31 -19.90 6.15
CA GLU A 80 -4.48 -19.75 5.28
C GLU A 80 -5.38 -18.57 5.66
N HIS A 81 -5.92 -17.90 4.65
CA HIS A 81 -6.96 -16.89 4.79
C HIS A 81 -8.33 -17.47 4.43
N PRO A 82 -9.38 -17.27 5.25
CA PRO A 82 -10.70 -17.88 5.00
C PRO A 82 -11.49 -17.29 3.83
N ILE A 83 -10.95 -16.32 3.09
CA ILE A 83 -11.70 -15.59 2.05
C ILE A 83 -11.95 -16.47 0.81
N ALA A 84 -10.98 -17.32 0.49
CA ALA A 84 -11.00 -18.23 -0.63
C ALA A 84 -10.00 -19.35 -0.39
N ALA A 85 -10.29 -20.55 -0.91
CA ALA A 85 -9.36 -21.66 -0.83
C ALA A 85 -8.03 -21.30 -1.52
N GLY A 86 -6.92 -21.46 -0.80
CA GLY A 86 -5.58 -21.13 -1.29
C GLY A 86 -5.15 -19.68 -1.04
N ALA A 87 -6.02 -18.80 -0.57
CA ALA A 87 -5.59 -17.47 -0.09
C ALA A 87 -4.74 -17.63 1.18
N GLN A 88 -3.71 -16.78 1.32
CA GLN A 88 -2.79 -16.78 2.45
C GLN A 88 -2.86 -15.46 3.19
N LYS A 89 -2.90 -15.51 4.52
CA LYS A 89 -2.63 -14.36 5.38
C LYS A 89 -1.17 -13.99 5.26
N VAL A 90 -0.90 -12.72 5.03
CA VAL A 90 0.46 -12.18 5.03
C VAL A 90 0.54 -10.92 5.86
N ASP A 91 1.69 -10.68 6.50
CA ASP A 91 2.00 -9.37 7.06
C ASP A 91 3.08 -8.74 6.17
N PHE A 92 2.76 -7.63 5.52
CA PHE A 92 3.75 -6.83 4.81
C PHE A 92 4.42 -5.90 5.80
N VAL A 93 5.71 -6.08 6.04
CA VAL A 93 6.49 -5.26 6.96
C VAL A 93 7.44 -4.39 6.15
N ALA A 94 7.30 -3.07 6.25
CA ALA A 94 8.24 -2.11 5.68
C ALA A 94 9.41 -1.92 6.63
N ASP A 95 10.43 -2.77 6.53
CA ASP A 95 11.62 -2.79 7.38
C ASP A 95 12.94 -2.46 6.66
N GLU A 96 12.89 -2.13 5.36
CA GLU A 96 14.08 -1.72 4.59
C GLU A 96 13.99 -0.28 4.06
N ALA A 97 12.84 0.15 3.53
CA ALA A 97 12.66 1.50 3.02
C ALA A 97 11.20 1.97 3.07
N TYR A 98 11.04 3.28 3.25
CA TYR A 98 9.77 3.98 3.10
C TYR A 98 10.06 5.42 2.64
N GLU A 99 9.68 5.74 1.42
CA GLU A 99 9.97 7.02 0.77
C GLU A 99 8.71 7.64 0.17
N VAL A 100 8.71 8.96 0.09
CA VAL A 100 7.62 9.76 -0.49
C VAL A 100 8.20 10.75 -1.49
N THR A 101 7.59 10.83 -2.66
CA THR A 101 7.85 11.84 -3.69
C THR A 101 6.56 12.60 -3.98
N PRO A 102 6.46 13.90 -3.67
CA PRO A 102 5.33 14.71 -4.12
C PRO A 102 5.34 14.83 -5.64
N LEU A 103 4.19 14.60 -6.29
CA LEU A 103 4.04 14.71 -7.75
C LEU A 103 3.18 15.91 -8.17
N ALA A 104 2.46 16.52 -7.22
CA ALA A 104 1.66 17.72 -7.42
C ALA A 104 2.01 18.79 -6.40
N GLN A 105 2.01 20.06 -6.83
CA GLN A 105 2.37 21.20 -5.97
C GLN A 105 1.49 21.28 -4.72
N GLY A 106 0.16 21.14 -4.86
CA GLY A 106 -0.74 21.16 -3.72
C GLY A 106 -0.49 20.07 -2.68
N PHE A 107 0.09 18.93 -3.08
CA PHE A 107 0.49 17.89 -2.13
C PHE A 107 1.80 18.25 -1.42
N ALA A 108 2.79 18.80 -2.14
CA ALA A 108 4.01 19.30 -1.53
C ALA A 108 3.71 20.42 -0.51
N ASP A 109 2.80 21.35 -0.86
CA ASP A 109 2.38 22.43 0.03
C ASP A 109 1.71 21.91 1.29
N LEU A 110 0.84 20.88 1.16
CA LEU A 110 0.23 20.21 2.30
C LEU A 110 1.30 19.58 3.21
N LEU A 111 2.26 18.82 2.65
CA LEU A 111 3.33 18.21 3.44
C LEU A 111 4.18 19.25 4.17
N ASN A 112 4.45 20.39 3.55
CA ASN A 112 5.14 21.51 4.20
C ASN A 112 4.35 22.13 5.37
N GLN A 113 3.04 21.88 5.48
CA GLN A 113 2.22 22.30 6.62
C GLN A 113 2.16 21.23 7.71
N VAL A 114 2.03 19.96 7.33
CA VAL A 114 1.70 18.88 8.28
C VAL A 114 2.85 17.92 8.59
N ALA A 115 3.95 17.98 7.84
CA ALA A 115 5.08 17.07 7.91
C ALA A 115 6.42 17.79 7.63
N ALA A 116 6.58 19.03 8.13
CA ALA A 116 7.80 19.81 7.94
C ALA A 116 8.91 19.47 8.95
N GLN A 117 8.54 19.02 10.14
CA GLN A 117 9.50 18.72 11.20
C GLN A 117 10.32 17.47 10.85
N ASP A 118 11.64 17.56 10.97
CA ASP A 118 12.61 16.47 10.69
C ASP A 118 12.71 16.03 9.21
N TYR A 119 12.18 16.87 8.31
CA TYR A 119 12.28 16.70 6.86
C TYR A 119 12.89 17.95 6.22
N ALA A 120 13.52 17.76 5.06
CA ALA A 120 13.79 18.89 4.19
C ALA A 120 12.45 19.44 3.67
N LYS A 121 12.47 20.67 3.16
CA LYS A 121 11.30 21.25 2.49
C LYS A 121 10.82 20.29 1.40
N TRP A 122 9.53 19.98 1.41
CA TRP A 122 8.90 19.14 0.40
C TRP A 122 8.77 19.91 -0.91
N GLU A 123 9.28 19.33 -1.98
CA GLU A 123 9.26 19.90 -3.33
C GLU A 123 8.81 18.83 -4.33
N VAL A 124 8.15 19.26 -5.40
CA VAL A 124 7.66 18.35 -6.44
C VAL A 124 8.84 17.63 -7.09
N GLY A 125 8.73 16.31 -7.21
CA GLY A 125 9.74 15.43 -7.78
C GLY A 125 10.89 15.08 -6.84
N GLN A 126 11.00 15.73 -5.68
CA GLN A 126 12.05 15.45 -4.70
C GLN A 126 11.60 14.36 -3.74
N THR A 127 12.35 13.27 -3.70
CA THR A 127 12.05 12.11 -2.85
C THR A 127 12.69 12.30 -1.48
N GLN A 128 11.95 11.98 -0.42
CA GLN A 128 12.49 11.95 0.93
C GLN A 128 12.12 10.64 1.62
N SER A 129 13.07 10.12 2.39
CA SER A 129 12.84 8.96 3.26
C SER A 129 12.09 9.38 4.52
N ILE A 130 10.96 8.72 4.74
CA ILE A 130 10.15 8.78 5.96
C ILE A 130 10.36 7.54 6.85
N PHE A 131 11.26 6.64 6.44
CA PHE A 131 11.56 5.40 7.13
C PHE A 131 12.04 5.64 8.57
N GLY A 132 11.42 4.96 9.53
CA GLY A 132 11.76 5.07 10.96
C GLY A 132 11.42 6.42 11.60
N LYS A 133 10.78 7.35 10.88
CA LYS A 133 10.44 8.70 11.34
C LYS A 133 8.93 8.84 11.58
N ASN A 134 8.57 9.90 12.31
CA ASN A 134 7.16 10.31 12.39
C ASN A 134 6.70 10.82 11.02
N PHE A 135 5.51 10.40 10.58
CA PHE A 135 4.89 10.92 9.37
C PHE A 135 3.36 10.87 9.51
N ALA A 136 2.80 11.94 10.07
CA ALA A 136 1.39 12.05 10.42
C ALA A 136 0.43 11.78 9.25
N PRO A 137 0.70 12.21 7.99
CA PRO A 137 -0.20 11.91 6.86
C PRO A 137 -0.50 10.42 6.66
N PHE A 138 0.43 9.54 7.04
CA PHE A 138 0.28 8.08 6.96
C PHE A 138 0.23 7.42 8.35
N GLY A 139 0.06 8.20 9.42
CA GLY A 139 -0.01 7.69 10.79
C GLY A 139 1.26 7.00 11.28
N LEU A 140 2.43 7.28 10.69
CA LEU A 140 3.68 6.64 11.08
C LEU A 140 4.23 7.26 12.36
N VAL A 141 4.74 6.39 13.23
CA VAL A 141 5.37 6.74 14.51
C VAL A 141 6.81 6.25 14.49
N ALA A 142 7.75 7.11 14.90
CA ALA A 142 9.16 6.80 14.93
C ALA A 142 9.46 5.54 15.77
N GLY A 143 10.42 4.75 15.30
CA GLY A 143 10.83 3.49 15.96
C GLY A 143 9.86 2.32 15.78
N LYS A 144 8.80 2.46 14.97
CA LYS A 144 7.92 1.35 14.57
C LYS A 144 7.92 1.19 13.06
N ASN A 145 8.12 -0.04 12.60
CA ASN A 145 7.96 -0.35 11.18
C ASN A 145 6.48 -0.30 10.82
N PHE A 146 6.19 0.21 9.63
CA PHE A 146 4.86 0.09 9.06
C PHE A 146 4.59 -1.38 8.76
N GLN A 147 3.40 -1.86 9.14
CA GLN A 147 2.96 -3.21 8.89
C GLN A 147 1.50 -3.22 8.44
N GLU A 148 1.20 -4.00 7.40
CA GLU A 148 -0.18 -4.31 7.00
C GLU A 148 -0.46 -5.80 7.12
N TYR A 149 -1.51 -6.13 7.87
CA TYR A 149 -2.10 -7.46 8.01
C TYR A 149 -3.05 -7.72 6.82
N ASP A 150 -2.53 -8.17 5.68
CA ASP A 150 -3.27 -8.30 4.41
C ASP A 150 -3.44 -9.76 3.96
N LEU A 151 -3.67 -10.04 2.69
CA LEU A 151 -3.70 -11.37 2.14
C LEU A 151 -3.07 -11.38 0.76
N VAL A 152 -2.64 -12.57 0.36
CA VAL A 152 -2.25 -12.86 -1.01
C VAL A 152 -3.10 -14.01 -1.51
N TYR A 153 -3.71 -13.80 -2.68
CA TYR A 153 -4.43 -14.84 -3.39
C TYR A 153 -4.04 -14.79 -4.86
N LEU A 154 -3.44 -15.87 -5.35
CA LEU A 154 -3.09 -16.06 -6.76
C LEU A 154 -4.12 -16.95 -7.42
N ALA A 155 -4.79 -16.42 -8.45
CA ALA A 155 -5.76 -17.18 -9.24
C ALA A 155 -5.82 -16.66 -10.68
N HIS A 156 -5.82 -17.55 -11.67
CA HIS A 156 -5.92 -17.19 -13.10
C HIS A 156 -4.87 -16.15 -13.53
N ASP A 157 -3.62 -16.33 -13.10
CA ASP A 157 -2.50 -15.40 -13.39
C ASP A 157 -2.72 -13.96 -12.87
N LEU A 158 -3.62 -13.79 -11.91
CA LEU A 158 -3.90 -12.54 -11.22
C LEU A 158 -3.47 -12.63 -9.76
N LEU A 159 -2.87 -11.55 -9.26
CA LEU A 159 -2.49 -11.38 -7.86
C LEU A 159 -3.50 -10.47 -7.17
N PHE A 160 -4.27 -11.04 -6.26
CA PHE A 160 -5.22 -10.32 -5.43
C PHE A 160 -4.63 -10.03 -4.05
N TRP A 161 -4.88 -8.80 -3.59
CA TRP A 161 -4.73 -8.37 -2.20
C TRP A 161 -6.10 -8.06 -1.62
N GLY A 162 -6.16 -7.71 -0.34
CA GLY A 162 -7.35 -7.25 0.31
C GLY A 162 -7.86 -5.90 -0.17
N ALA A 163 -9.18 -5.79 -0.31
CA ALA A 163 -9.85 -4.51 -0.42
C ALA A 163 -9.97 -3.85 0.95
N ARG A 164 -9.68 -2.55 1.02
CA ARG A 164 -9.79 -1.74 2.23
C ARG A 164 -11.20 -1.85 2.83
N ASN A 165 -11.29 -1.87 4.16
CA ASN A 165 -12.57 -1.91 4.86
C ASN A 165 -13.47 -0.75 4.43
N ILE A 166 -14.77 -1.00 4.27
CA ILE A 166 -15.72 -0.01 3.71
C ILE A 166 -15.76 1.30 4.49
N ASP A 167 -15.47 1.26 5.79
CA ASP A 167 -15.40 2.41 6.67
C ASP A 167 -14.05 3.17 6.63
N GLY A 168 -13.13 2.74 5.78
CA GLY A 168 -11.80 3.34 5.58
C GLY A 168 -10.72 2.79 6.50
N ARG A 169 -11.06 1.93 7.47
CA ARG A 169 -10.07 1.32 8.38
C ARG A 169 -8.99 0.58 7.60
N GLY A 170 -7.75 0.74 8.06
CA GLY A 170 -6.60 0.03 7.52
C GLY A 170 -6.47 -1.38 8.01
N PHE A 171 -5.39 -2.01 7.58
CA PHE A 171 -5.04 -3.37 7.96
C PHE A 171 -3.96 -3.33 9.04
N ASP A 172 -4.15 -2.49 10.05
CA ASP A 172 -3.18 -2.18 11.10
C ASP A 172 -3.19 -3.16 12.28
N THR A 173 -4.20 -4.04 12.34
CA THR A 173 -4.30 -5.14 13.31
C THR A 173 -4.82 -6.42 12.64
N GLU A 174 -4.65 -7.57 13.28
CA GLU A 174 -5.16 -8.86 12.78
C GLU A 174 -6.68 -8.85 12.62
N GLU A 175 -7.40 -8.17 13.52
CA GLU A 175 -8.87 -8.06 13.50
C GLU A 175 -9.37 -7.22 12.32
N ASN A 176 -8.52 -6.34 11.80
CA ASN A 176 -8.83 -5.49 10.66
C ASN A 176 -8.43 -6.12 9.31
N ARG A 177 -7.91 -7.36 9.30
CA ARG A 177 -7.51 -8.09 8.09
C ARG A 177 -8.67 -8.13 7.07
N PRO A 178 -8.40 -7.93 5.77
CA PRO A 178 -9.42 -7.74 4.75
C PRO A 178 -10.36 -8.93 4.59
N THR A 179 -11.64 -8.64 4.34
CA THR A 179 -12.70 -9.64 4.08
C THR A 179 -13.18 -9.63 2.63
N ASN A 180 -12.58 -8.81 1.77
CA ASN A 180 -12.88 -8.68 0.35
C ASN A 180 -11.58 -8.61 -0.46
N LEU A 181 -11.66 -8.94 -1.76
CA LEU A 181 -10.52 -8.82 -2.68
C LEU A 181 -10.56 -7.47 -3.41
N GLN A 182 -9.40 -6.83 -3.55
CA GLN A 182 -9.21 -5.63 -4.36
C GLN A 182 -9.12 -5.99 -5.85
N ILE A 183 -9.25 -5.00 -6.74
CA ILE A 183 -8.85 -5.12 -8.14
C ILE A 183 -7.46 -5.77 -8.22
N PRO A 184 -7.30 -6.86 -8.99
CA PRO A 184 -6.06 -7.60 -9.01
C PRO A 184 -4.94 -6.85 -9.73
N LEU A 185 -3.71 -7.32 -9.47
CA LEU A 185 -2.53 -7.00 -10.25
C LEU A 185 -2.32 -8.07 -11.32
N VAL A 186 -1.74 -7.69 -12.45
CA VAL A 186 -1.27 -8.59 -13.52
C VAL A 186 0.23 -8.66 -13.54
N ARG A 187 0.78 -9.76 -14.03
CA ARG A 187 2.22 -9.91 -14.24
C ARG A 187 2.70 -8.94 -15.33
N ASN A 188 3.82 -8.26 -15.07
CA ASN A 188 4.54 -7.40 -16.02
C ASN A 188 5.74 -8.14 -16.64
#